data_AF-A0A7C2KC70-F1
#
_entry.id   AF-A0A7C2KC70-F1
#
_cell.length_a   1.000
_cell.length_b   1.000
_cell.length_c   1.000
_cell.angle_alpha   90.00
_cell.angle_beta   90.00
_cell.angle_gamma   90.00
#
_symmetry.space_group_name_H-M   'P 1'
#
loop_
_entity.id
_entity.type
_entity.pdbx_description
1 polymer ?
#
loop_
_entity_poly.entity_id
_entity_poly.type
_entity_poly.pdbx_seq_one_letter_code
_entity_poly.pdbx_strand_id
1 'polypeptide(L)'
;MLRNRFGTAPRLLLASIALPAALTAAAAPPQQGAVFDVDSAGDELDAVPGDGACRTASGVCTLRAAVMEANALEGPDTIRLPAGGPGTPTPSLNLAGTGEDDSLSGDLDILDDLTISGGGMMISGAEASGLGDRALHVHAGVTLNLSGVSFANADAGAGQNGVGLLNEGTVAMVETSL
;
A
#
# COMPACT_ATOMS: atom_id res chain seq x y z
N MET A 1 85.71 43.86 9.20
CA MET A 1 85.92 42.40 9.35
C MET A 1 84.56 41.71 9.34
N LEU A 2 84.43 40.62 8.57
CA LEU A 2 83.56 39.41 8.68
C LEU A 2 82.25 39.50 9.51
N ARG A 3 81.11 38.87 9.17
CA ARG A 3 80.66 37.97 8.09
C ARG A 3 79.13 37.80 8.25
N ASN A 4 78.44 37.55 7.13
CA ASN A 4 77.11 36.94 6.95
C ASN A 4 76.61 36.02 8.08
N ARG A 5 75.27 35.96 8.30
CA ARG A 5 74.41 34.80 7.94
C ARG A 5 72.91 35.16 7.86
N PHE A 6 72.28 34.54 6.87
CA PHE A 6 70.87 34.61 6.47
C PHE A 6 69.92 33.92 7.47
N GLY A 7 68.70 34.43 7.59
CA GLY A 7 67.58 33.76 8.26
C GLY A 7 66.24 34.19 7.65
N THR A 8 65.61 33.27 6.91
CA THR A 8 64.29 33.36 6.27
C THR A 8 63.14 33.51 7.28
N ALA A 9 62.19 34.43 7.03
CA ALA A 9 60.89 34.46 7.72
C ALA A 9 59.79 33.83 6.84
N PRO A 10 58.85 33.05 7.41
CA PRO A 10 57.96 32.19 6.65
C PRO A 10 56.68 32.90 6.19
N ARG A 11 56.16 32.46 5.04
CA ARG A 11 54.87 32.87 4.47
C ARG A 11 53.73 32.46 5.41
N LEU A 12 52.91 33.43 5.83
CA LEU A 12 51.65 33.19 6.54
C LEU A 12 50.63 32.56 5.55
N LEU A 13 50.31 31.28 5.74
CA LEU A 13 49.13 30.68 5.12
C LEU A 13 47.88 31.12 5.93
N LEU A 14 46.94 31.78 5.27
CA LEU A 14 45.59 31.99 5.80
C LEU A 14 44.84 30.65 5.80
N ALA A 15 44.55 30.10 6.98
CA ALA A 15 43.73 28.91 7.14
C ALA A 15 42.25 29.30 7.06
N SER A 16 41.57 28.94 5.97
CA SER A 16 40.13 29.10 5.81
C SER A 16 39.40 28.12 6.73
N ILE A 17 38.77 28.61 7.79
CA ILE A 17 37.92 27.82 8.68
C ILE A 17 36.59 27.56 7.98
N ALA A 18 36.40 26.35 7.45
CA ALA A 18 35.09 25.91 6.97
C ALA A 18 34.22 25.54 8.17
N LEU A 19 33.14 26.30 8.39
CA LEU A 19 32.11 25.97 9.38
C LEU A 19 31.30 24.75 8.87
N PRO A 20 31.14 23.67 9.64
CA PRO A 20 30.22 22.61 9.27
C PRO A 20 28.78 23.12 9.47
N ALA A 21 28.03 23.28 8.38
CA ALA A 21 26.60 23.49 8.46
C ALA A 21 25.95 22.18 8.94
N ALA A 22 25.59 22.13 10.22
CA ALA A 22 24.81 21.01 10.77
C ALA A 22 23.41 21.05 10.14
N LEU A 23 23.16 20.14 9.20
CA LEU A 23 21.86 19.94 8.59
C LEU A 23 20.96 19.25 9.62
N THR A 24 20.19 20.03 10.37
CA THR A 24 19.14 19.47 11.24
C THR A 24 18.05 18.90 10.34
N ALA A 25 17.99 17.57 10.21
CA ALA A 25 16.86 16.90 9.57
C ALA A 25 15.62 17.21 10.41
N ALA A 26 14.77 18.10 9.90
CA ALA A 26 13.42 18.24 10.43
C ALA A 26 12.70 16.92 10.16
N ALA A 27 12.16 16.29 11.20
CA ALA A 27 11.23 15.19 11.01
C ALA A 27 10.05 15.75 10.20
N ALA A 28 9.80 15.18 9.02
CA ALA A 28 8.62 15.50 8.26
C ALA A 28 7.39 15.24 9.14
N PRO A 29 6.35 16.10 9.12
CA PRO A 29 5.09 15.76 9.76
C PRO A 29 4.63 14.40 9.22
N PRO A 30 3.95 13.55 10.02
CA PRO A 30 3.42 12.30 9.52
C PRO A 30 2.55 12.62 8.30
N GLN A 31 2.95 12.08 7.14
CA GLN A 31 2.15 12.17 5.92
C GLN A 31 0.86 11.42 6.24
N GLN A 32 -0.26 12.14 6.27
CA GLN A 32 -1.56 11.48 6.31
C GLN A 32 -1.76 10.87 4.92
N GLY A 33 -1.85 9.54 4.85
CA GLY A 33 -2.20 8.88 3.61
C GLY A 33 -3.60 9.27 3.13
N ALA A 34 -3.85 8.97 1.86
CA ALA A 34 -5.13 9.12 1.22
C ALA A 34 -6.18 8.21 1.86
N VAL A 35 -7.44 8.61 1.70
CA VAL A 35 -8.60 7.84 2.17
C VAL A 35 -9.54 7.61 1.01
N PHE A 36 -9.81 6.35 0.69
CA PHE A 36 -10.71 5.94 -0.39
C PHE A 36 -11.97 5.29 0.17
N ASP A 37 -13.14 5.85 -0.18
CA ASP A 37 -14.43 5.28 0.17
C ASP A 37 -14.95 4.42 -0.98
N VAL A 38 -15.01 3.11 -0.77
CA VAL A 38 -15.58 2.19 -1.74
C VAL A 38 -17.10 2.41 -1.78
N ASP A 39 -17.65 2.67 -2.97
CA ASP A 39 -19.07 2.95 -3.18
C ASP A 39 -19.76 2.01 -4.18
N SER A 40 -19.02 1.04 -4.72
CA SER A 40 -19.51 0.04 -5.66
C SER A 40 -19.16 -1.38 -5.24
N ALA A 41 -20.08 -2.30 -5.54
CA ALA A 41 -19.89 -3.74 -5.39
C ALA A 41 -19.17 -4.39 -6.59
N GLY A 42 -18.99 -3.63 -7.66
CA GLY A 42 -18.36 -4.11 -8.89
C GLY A 42 -16.87 -4.40 -8.72
N ASP A 43 -16.31 -5.05 -9.74
CA ASP A 43 -14.89 -5.33 -9.87
C ASP A 43 -14.37 -4.69 -11.16
N GLU A 44 -13.83 -3.49 -11.05
CA GLU A 44 -13.33 -2.70 -12.16
C GLU A 44 -12.01 -2.05 -11.73
N LEU A 45 -11.11 -1.86 -12.69
CA LEU A 45 -9.84 -1.19 -12.50
C LEU A 45 -10.02 0.30 -12.23
N ASP A 46 -9.06 0.89 -11.51
CA ASP A 46 -8.92 2.34 -11.50
C ASP A 46 -8.59 2.85 -12.91
N ALA A 47 -9.17 3.97 -13.32
CA ALA A 47 -8.96 4.53 -14.65
C ALA A 47 -7.59 5.20 -14.80
N VAL A 48 -7.07 5.80 -13.73
CA VAL A 48 -5.81 6.54 -13.71
C VAL A 48 -5.12 6.38 -12.34
N PRO A 49 -4.49 5.22 -12.07
CA PRO A 49 -3.78 5.01 -10.81
C PRO A 49 -2.75 6.11 -10.50
N GLY A 50 -2.79 6.62 -9.27
CA GLY A 50 -1.90 7.64 -8.72
C GLY A 50 -2.33 9.08 -8.98
N ASP A 51 -3.57 9.31 -9.42
CA ASP A 51 -4.13 10.66 -9.63
C ASP A 51 -4.76 11.27 -8.37
N GLY A 52 -4.80 10.51 -7.27
CA GLY A 52 -5.38 10.84 -5.98
C GLY A 52 -6.87 10.53 -5.88
N ALA A 53 -7.48 9.87 -6.87
CA ALA A 53 -8.92 9.63 -6.92
C ALA A 53 -9.26 8.19 -7.33
N CYS A 54 -9.74 7.39 -6.37
CA CYS A 54 -10.37 6.11 -6.66
C CYS A 54 -11.57 6.29 -7.61
N ARG A 55 -11.38 5.96 -8.89
CA ARG A 55 -12.38 6.16 -9.94
C ARG A 55 -12.16 5.22 -11.11
N THR A 56 -13.09 4.29 -11.28
CA THR A 56 -13.14 3.44 -12.48
C THR A 56 -13.57 4.24 -13.71
N ALA A 57 -13.45 3.63 -14.89
CA ALA A 57 -13.96 4.20 -16.14
C ALA A 57 -15.47 4.48 -16.09
N SER A 58 -16.21 3.76 -15.24
CA SER A 58 -17.65 3.96 -14.99
C SER A 58 -17.96 5.07 -13.98
N GLY A 59 -16.94 5.66 -13.35
CA GLY A 59 -17.09 6.76 -12.41
C GLY A 59 -17.45 6.33 -10.98
N VAL A 60 -17.19 5.08 -10.60
CA VAL A 60 -17.40 4.55 -9.25
C VAL A 60 -16.06 4.20 -8.59
N CYS A 61 -16.05 3.99 -7.28
CA CYS A 61 -14.90 3.46 -6.55
C CYS A 61 -15.18 2.01 -6.13
N THR A 62 -14.58 1.07 -6.85
CA THR A 62 -14.56 -0.36 -6.48
C THR A 62 -13.42 -0.62 -5.50
N LEU A 63 -13.44 -1.77 -4.84
CA LEU A 63 -12.32 -2.16 -3.99
C LEU A 63 -11.02 -2.31 -4.79
N ARG A 64 -11.08 -2.91 -5.99
CA ARG A 64 -9.91 -3.04 -6.88
C ARG A 64 -9.35 -1.68 -7.27
N ALA A 65 -10.19 -0.74 -7.69
CA ALA A 65 -9.74 0.60 -8.00
C ALA A 65 -9.09 1.29 -6.79
N ALA A 66 -9.67 1.14 -5.59
CA ALA A 66 -9.13 1.71 -4.38
C ALA A 66 -7.75 1.15 -4.00
N VAL A 67 -7.53 -0.17 -4.20
CA VAL A 67 -6.21 -0.80 -3.99
C VAL A 67 -5.20 -0.34 -5.05
N MET A 68 -5.59 -0.30 -6.33
CA MET A 68 -4.73 0.19 -7.40
C MET A 68 -4.28 1.63 -7.17
N GLU A 69 -5.20 2.48 -6.70
CA GLU A 69 -4.90 3.87 -6.38
C GLU A 69 -3.96 3.97 -5.19
N ALA A 70 -4.24 3.26 -4.09
CA ALA A 70 -3.37 3.26 -2.91
C ALA A 70 -1.95 2.76 -3.22
N ASN A 71 -1.81 1.69 -4.01
CA ASN A 71 -0.51 1.18 -4.43
C ASN A 71 0.31 2.17 -5.28
N ALA A 72 -0.35 3.11 -5.96
CA ALA A 72 0.29 4.09 -6.82
C ALA A 72 0.67 5.39 -6.08
N LEU A 73 0.18 5.58 -4.84
CA LEU A 73 0.49 6.71 -3.99
C LEU A 73 1.65 6.39 -3.03
N GLU A 74 2.23 7.44 -2.45
CA GLU A 74 3.28 7.30 -1.45
C GLU A 74 2.71 7.31 -0.04
N GLY A 75 3.01 6.25 0.71
CA GLY A 75 2.80 6.19 2.15
C GLY A 75 1.51 5.48 2.54
N PRO A 76 1.30 5.29 3.85
CA PRO A 76 0.26 4.39 4.33
C PRO A 76 -1.15 4.95 4.14
N ASP A 77 -1.92 4.30 3.29
CA ASP A 77 -3.26 4.73 2.89
C ASP A 77 -4.38 3.98 3.63
N THR A 78 -5.61 4.48 3.51
CA THR A 78 -6.80 3.85 4.10
C THR A 78 -7.92 3.67 3.08
N ILE A 79 -8.40 2.44 2.96
CA ILE A 79 -9.64 2.10 2.25
C ILE A 79 -10.75 1.88 3.28
N ARG A 80 -11.89 2.52 3.05
CA ARG A 80 -13.11 2.37 3.85
C ARG A 80 -14.17 1.64 3.04
N LEU A 81 -14.54 0.48 3.55
CA LEU A 81 -15.64 -0.32 3.02
C LEU A 81 -16.98 0.22 3.54
N PRO A 82 -18.06 0.16 2.73
CA PRO A 82 -19.40 0.44 3.20
C PRO A 82 -19.72 -0.34 4.47
N ALA A 83 -20.33 0.30 5.47
CA ALA A 83 -20.81 -0.42 6.64
C ALA A 83 -21.78 -1.52 6.19
N GLY A 84 -21.48 -2.79 6.46
CA GLY A 84 -22.33 -3.90 6.03
C GLY A 84 -23.78 -3.74 6.49
N GLY A 85 -24.75 -3.96 5.60
CA GLY A 85 -26.17 -3.88 5.92
C GLY A 85 -27.07 -3.95 4.68
N PRO A 86 -28.40 -3.96 4.88
CA PRO A 86 -29.34 -3.95 3.76
C PRO A 86 -29.16 -2.72 2.87
N GLY A 87 -28.86 -2.93 1.59
CA GLY A 87 -28.73 -1.86 0.60
C GLY A 87 -27.34 -1.23 0.51
N THR A 88 -26.35 -1.71 1.25
CA THR A 88 -24.95 -1.29 1.06
C THR A 88 -24.28 -2.16 0.00
N PRO A 89 -23.42 -1.59 -0.87
CA PRO A 89 -22.65 -2.39 -1.80
C PRO A 89 -21.68 -3.27 -1.02
N THR A 90 -21.73 -4.58 -1.27
CA THR A 90 -20.74 -5.53 -0.80
C THR A 90 -19.74 -5.75 -1.92
N PRO A 91 -18.47 -5.32 -1.78
CA PRO A 91 -17.45 -5.57 -2.79
C PRO A 91 -17.31 -7.06 -3.07
N SER A 92 -17.17 -7.41 -4.35
CA SER A 92 -16.90 -8.77 -4.82
C SER A 92 -15.86 -8.71 -5.91
N LEU A 93 -14.93 -9.67 -5.92
CA LEU A 93 -13.92 -9.84 -6.95
C LEU A 93 -14.41 -10.87 -7.99
N ASN A 94 -14.35 -10.52 -9.26
CA ASN A 94 -14.82 -11.37 -10.36
C ASN A 94 -14.01 -11.26 -11.67
N LEU A 95 -12.98 -10.42 -11.70
CA LEU A 95 -12.02 -10.39 -12.80
C LEU A 95 -11.07 -11.59 -12.67
N ALA A 96 -11.43 -12.71 -13.31
CA ALA A 96 -10.59 -13.90 -13.27
C ALA A 96 -9.23 -13.69 -13.99
N GLY A 97 -8.19 -14.29 -13.43
CA GLY A 97 -6.81 -14.15 -13.86
C GLY A 97 -5.88 -14.75 -12.81
N THR A 98 -4.65 -15.08 -13.17
CA THR A 98 -3.70 -15.69 -12.23
C THR A 98 -2.27 -15.22 -12.45
N GLY A 99 -1.52 -15.04 -11.37
CA GLY A 99 -0.06 -14.81 -11.41
C GLY A 99 0.34 -13.48 -12.05
N GLU A 100 -0.49 -12.47 -11.84
CA GLU A 100 -0.15 -11.07 -12.04
C GLU A 100 0.04 -10.43 -10.65
N ASP A 101 0.79 -9.33 -10.57
CA ASP A 101 1.21 -8.72 -9.29
C ASP A 101 0.86 -7.21 -9.23
N ASP A 102 -0.07 -6.74 -10.07
CA ASP A 102 -0.47 -5.34 -10.27
C ASP A 102 -1.99 -5.10 -10.01
N SER A 103 -2.71 -6.05 -9.43
CA SER A 103 -4.17 -6.02 -9.25
C SER A 103 -5.01 -5.81 -10.52
N LEU A 104 -4.48 -6.12 -11.70
CA LEU A 104 -5.20 -6.07 -12.98
C LEU A 104 -6.22 -7.21 -13.18
N SER A 105 -6.04 -8.35 -12.51
CA SER A 105 -6.93 -9.51 -12.55
C SER A 105 -6.59 -10.52 -11.46
N GLY A 106 -7.55 -11.30 -10.98
CA GLY A 106 -7.30 -12.28 -9.93
C GLY A 106 -7.36 -11.62 -8.55
N ASP A 107 -6.33 -11.81 -7.74
CA ASP A 107 -6.18 -11.20 -6.42
C ASP A 107 -6.08 -9.66 -6.49
N LEU A 108 -6.15 -9.06 -5.30
CA LEU A 108 -5.66 -7.72 -5.06
C LEU A 108 -4.27 -7.81 -4.41
N ASP A 109 -3.29 -7.27 -5.11
CA ASP A 109 -1.94 -7.09 -4.64
C ASP A 109 -1.85 -5.86 -3.75
N ILE A 110 -1.31 -6.02 -2.55
CA ILE A 110 -1.03 -4.92 -1.62
C ILE A 110 0.47 -4.65 -1.70
N LEU A 111 0.82 -3.54 -2.36
CA LEU A 111 2.20 -3.16 -2.71
C LEU A 111 2.75 -2.03 -1.84
N ASP A 112 1.89 -1.26 -1.17
CA ASP A 112 2.27 -0.29 -0.12
C ASP A 112 1.44 -0.52 1.15
N ASP A 113 1.91 0.04 2.28
CA ASP A 113 1.25 -0.07 3.57
C ASP A 113 -0.21 0.38 3.48
N LEU A 114 -1.13 -0.48 3.92
CA LEU A 114 -2.56 -0.27 3.67
C LEU A 114 -3.39 -0.61 4.90
N THR A 115 -4.38 0.22 5.18
CA THR A 115 -5.46 -0.10 6.11
C THR A 115 -6.76 -0.29 5.35
N ILE A 116 -7.39 -1.47 5.46
CA ILE A 116 -8.76 -1.69 4.98
C ILE A 116 -9.67 -1.83 6.19
N SER A 117 -10.64 -0.93 6.29
CA SER A 117 -11.53 -0.84 7.44
C SER A 117 -12.99 -0.74 7.00
N GLY A 118 -13.89 -1.30 7.81
CA GLY A 118 -15.33 -1.28 7.53
C GLY A 118 -15.91 -2.69 7.47
N GLY A 119 -17.23 -2.78 7.28
CA GLY A 119 -17.91 -4.07 7.20
C GLY A 119 -18.12 -4.51 5.76
N GLY A 120 -18.67 -5.71 5.56
CA GLY A 120 -19.28 -6.09 4.29
C GLY A 120 -18.38 -6.82 3.30
N MET A 121 -17.06 -6.65 3.32
CA MET A 121 -16.17 -7.53 2.52
C MET A 121 -16.10 -8.91 3.17
N MET A 122 -16.40 -9.93 2.36
CA MET A 122 -16.25 -11.33 2.72
C MET A 122 -15.30 -11.98 1.71
N ILE A 123 -14.11 -12.34 2.16
CA ILE A 123 -13.19 -13.14 1.35
C ILE A 123 -13.59 -14.59 1.52
N SER A 124 -14.16 -15.18 0.47
CA SER A 124 -14.54 -16.59 0.48
C SER A 124 -13.70 -17.44 -0.47
N GLY A 125 -13.58 -18.74 -0.18
CA GLY A 125 -12.90 -19.65 -1.11
C GLY A 125 -13.68 -19.86 -2.39
N ALA A 126 -15.00 -19.66 -2.36
CA ALA A 126 -15.79 -19.63 -3.59
C ALA A 126 -15.39 -18.44 -4.47
N GLU A 127 -15.19 -17.26 -3.89
CA GLU A 127 -14.72 -16.08 -4.59
C GLU A 127 -13.31 -16.28 -5.14
N ALA A 128 -12.37 -16.72 -4.30
CA ALA A 128 -11.01 -17.08 -4.72
C ALA A 128 -11.02 -18.12 -5.87
N SER A 129 -11.77 -19.21 -5.72
CA SER A 129 -11.89 -20.22 -6.78
C SER A 129 -12.49 -19.67 -8.09
N GLY A 130 -13.38 -18.68 -8.01
CA GLY A 130 -13.96 -18.01 -9.17
C GLY A 130 -12.97 -17.13 -9.92
N LEU A 131 -11.98 -16.59 -9.20
CA LEU A 131 -10.86 -15.85 -9.79
C LEU A 131 -9.87 -16.78 -10.51
N GLY A 132 -9.83 -18.06 -10.11
CA GLY A 132 -8.71 -18.94 -10.42
C GLY A 132 -7.47 -18.66 -9.56
N ASP A 133 -7.61 -17.74 -8.60
CA ASP A 133 -6.51 -17.25 -7.79
C ASP A 133 -6.90 -17.00 -6.31
N ARG A 134 -6.00 -16.40 -5.54
CA ARG A 134 -6.27 -15.89 -4.20
C ARG A 134 -7.14 -14.62 -4.33
N ALA A 135 -7.71 -14.15 -3.22
CA ALA A 135 -8.43 -12.87 -3.21
C ALA A 135 -7.49 -11.70 -2.86
N LEU A 136 -6.49 -11.94 -2.01
CA LEU A 136 -5.51 -10.94 -1.59
C LEU A 136 -4.08 -11.53 -1.65
N HIS A 137 -3.12 -10.71 -2.03
CA HIS A 137 -1.68 -10.97 -1.92
C HIS A 137 -0.99 -9.78 -1.28
N VAL A 138 -0.43 -9.97 -0.08
CA VAL A 138 0.37 -8.94 0.61
C VAL A 138 1.84 -9.19 0.32
N HIS A 139 2.48 -8.24 -0.37
CA HIS A 139 3.86 -8.36 -0.82
C HIS A 139 4.88 -8.14 0.31
N ALA A 140 6.11 -8.58 0.08
CA ALA A 140 7.17 -8.49 1.08
C ALA A 140 7.50 -7.03 1.44
N GLY A 141 7.61 -6.76 2.74
CA GLY A 141 7.92 -5.42 3.26
C GLY A 141 6.70 -4.52 3.49
N VAL A 142 5.50 -4.99 3.12
CA VAL A 142 4.23 -4.27 3.25
C VAL A 142 3.49 -4.68 4.53
N THR A 143 2.79 -3.73 5.15
CA THR A 143 1.88 -3.95 6.27
C THR A 143 0.43 -3.72 5.85
N LEU A 144 -0.38 -4.77 5.91
CA LEU A 144 -1.82 -4.71 5.73
C LEU A 144 -2.53 -4.78 7.10
N ASN A 145 -3.32 -3.77 7.42
CA ASN A 145 -4.21 -3.76 8.58
C ASN A 145 -5.66 -3.96 8.12
N LEU A 146 -6.31 -5.02 8.61
CA LEU A 146 -7.70 -5.35 8.32
C LEU A 146 -8.57 -5.16 9.56
N SER A 147 -9.72 -4.49 9.41
CA SER A 147 -10.71 -4.35 10.47
C SER A 147 -12.13 -4.47 9.90
N GLY A 148 -12.91 -5.43 10.40
CA GLY A 148 -14.31 -5.65 9.96
C GLY A 148 -14.46 -6.44 8.65
N VAL A 149 -13.37 -7.00 8.13
CA VAL A 149 -13.35 -7.94 7.01
C VAL A 149 -13.53 -9.37 7.54
N SER A 150 -14.33 -10.18 6.83
CA SER A 150 -14.58 -11.59 7.21
C SER A 150 -13.98 -12.56 6.20
N PHE A 151 -13.52 -13.72 6.67
CA PHE A 151 -13.02 -14.81 5.82
C PHE A 151 -13.91 -16.06 5.99
N ALA A 152 -14.38 -16.66 4.90
CA ALA A 152 -15.29 -17.80 4.94
C ALA A 152 -14.91 -18.90 3.94
N ASN A 153 -14.65 -20.12 4.42
CA ASN A 153 -14.31 -21.28 3.58
C ASN A 153 -13.20 -20.95 2.54
N ALA A 154 -12.23 -20.12 2.91
CA ALA A 154 -11.16 -19.67 2.03
C ALA A 154 -10.23 -20.83 1.68
N ASP A 155 -10.59 -21.59 0.66
CA ASP A 155 -9.79 -22.63 0.03
C ASP A 155 -9.40 -22.06 -1.34
N ALA A 156 -8.12 -21.79 -1.61
CA ALA A 156 -7.65 -21.06 -2.80
C ALA A 156 -7.82 -21.81 -4.15
N GLY A 157 -8.71 -22.80 -4.22
CA GLY A 157 -8.86 -23.66 -5.38
C GLY A 157 -7.73 -24.68 -5.52
N ALA A 158 -7.95 -25.69 -6.37
CA ALA A 158 -7.00 -26.80 -6.52
C ALA A 158 -5.67 -26.33 -7.13
N GLY A 159 -4.58 -26.45 -6.36
CA GLY A 159 -3.21 -26.16 -6.81
C GLY A 159 -2.59 -24.89 -6.21
N GLN A 160 -3.33 -24.14 -5.39
CA GLN A 160 -2.88 -22.92 -4.74
C GLN A 160 -2.80 -23.16 -3.22
N ASN A 161 -1.65 -22.90 -2.59
CA ASN A 161 -1.50 -23.02 -1.14
C ASN A 161 -1.99 -21.72 -0.48
N GLY A 162 -3.18 -21.68 0.11
CA GLY A 162 -3.56 -20.53 0.94
C GLY A 162 -5.05 -20.35 1.22
N VAL A 163 -5.33 -19.60 2.27
CA VAL A 163 -6.65 -19.25 2.75
C VAL A 163 -7.16 -17.98 2.06
N GLY A 164 -7.33 -17.98 0.73
CA GLY A 164 -7.78 -16.78 -0.03
C GLY A 164 -6.89 -15.52 0.12
N LEU A 165 -5.82 -15.62 0.91
CA LEU A 165 -4.84 -14.58 1.22
C LEU A 165 -3.47 -15.25 1.16
N LEU A 166 -2.59 -14.73 0.30
CA LEU A 166 -1.15 -14.97 0.37
C LEU A 166 -0.51 -13.81 1.11
N ASN A 167 0.29 -14.11 2.12
CA ASN A 167 1.00 -13.10 2.89
C ASN A 167 2.50 -13.37 2.86
N GLU A 168 3.23 -12.46 2.21
CA GLU A 168 4.69 -12.37 2.20
C GLU A 168 5.19 -11.16 3.00
N GLY A 169 4.27 -10.29 3.45
CA GLY A 169 4.51 -9.16 4.34
C GLY A 169 3.96 -9.37 5.76
N THR A 170 3.39 -8.31 6.33
CA THR A 170 2.77 -8.30 7.65
C THR A 170 1.27 -8.08 7.53
N VAL A 171 0.48 -8.97 8.12
CA VAL A 171 -0.99 -8.80 8.21
C VAL A 171 -1.39 -8.71 9.67
N ALA A 172 -2.12 -7.65 10.02
CA ALA A 172 -2.79 -7.51 11.30
C ALA A 172 -4.30 -7.50 11.10
N MET A 173 -5.01 -8.37 11.83
CA MET A 173 -6.48 -8.42 11.80
C MET A 173 -7.02 -7.96 13.15
N VAL A 174 -7.92 -6.99 13.12
CA VAL A 174 -8.75 -6.59 14.26
C VAL A 174 -10.13 -7.19 14.04
N GLU A 175 -10.36 -8.35 14.65
CA GLU A 175 -11.65 -9.03 14.68
C GLU A 175 -12.71 -8.12 15.32
N THR A 176 -13.75 -7.78 14.56
CA THR A 176 -15.03 -7.39 15.15
C THR A 176 -15.89 -8.63 15.23
N SER A 177 -15.75 -9.40 16.33
CA SER A 177 -16.67 -10.47 16.67
C SER A 177 -18.11 -9.96 16.53
N LEU A 178 -18.89 -10.60 15.64
CA LEU A 178 -20.33 -10.41 15.50
C LEU A 178 -21.09 -10.92 16.73
#